data_AF-A0A0P4USU1-F1
#
_entry.id   AF-A0A0P4USU1-F1
#
_cell.length_a   1.000
_cell.length_b   1.000
_cell.length_c   1.000
_cell.angle_alpha   90.00
_cell.angle_beta   90.00
_cell.angle_gamma   90.00
#
_symmetry.space_group_name_H-M   'P 1'
#
loop_
_entity.id
_entity.type
_entity.pdbx_description
1 polymer ?
#
loop_
_entity_poly.entity_id
_entity_poly.type
_entity_poly.pdbx_seq_one_letter_code
_entity_poly.pdbx_strand_id
1 'polypeptide(L)'
;MPSDPDKYRSGNGAIFDGDYRYALWRTWESSARVGFVMLNPNQADAELNDPTIRRCIGFAKRWGFGGLEVVNLFAYRAKTPQLLKQAAEPIGKDNDRYLFTLSERVDLIILAWGNWGEFGERHHQVLPFFQTENVYTLGVTKLGHPKHPLYLRQDSDRIPWIEQSSIKTIINVT
;
A
#
# COMPACT_ATOMS: atom_id res chain seq x y z
N MET A 1 20.27 -18.78 9.23
CA MET A 1 19.06 -18.28 8.54
C MET A 1 19.25 -18.52 7.06
N PRO A 2 18.48 -19.37 6.37
CA PRO A 2 18.48 -19.24 4.92
C PRO A 2 17.75 -17.94 4.60
N SER A 3 18.46 -17.00 3.99
CA SER A 3 17.86 -15.83 3.36
C SER A 3 16.84 -16.31 2.34
N ASP A 4 15.57 -15.99 2.54
CA ASP A 4 14.51 -16.28 1.58
C ASP A 4 14.87 -15.67 0.21
N PRO A 5 15.06 -16.48 -0.85
CA PRO A 5 15.39 -15.99 -2.18
C PRO A 5 14.30 -15.09 -2.79
N ASP A 6 13.08 -15.09 -2.23
CA ASP A 6 11.98 -14.23 -2.67
C ASP A 6 11.91 -12.87 -1.95
N LYS A 7 12.64 -12.69 -0.84
CA LYS A 7 12.61 -11.42 -0.07
C LYS A 7 13.05 -10.22 -0.92
N TYR A 8 13.90 -10.45 -1.92
CA TYR A 8 14.32 -9.45 -2.89
C TYR A 8 13.94 -9.86 -4.29
N ARG A 9 12.63 -9.88 -4.59
CA ARG A 9 12.13 -10.03 -5.97
C ARG A 9 13.02 -9.24 -6.93
N SER A 10 13.77 -9.94 -7.77
CA SER A 10 14.67 -9.31 -8.72
C SER A 10 13.86 -8.68 -9.86
N GLY A 11 14.39 -7.57 -10.40
CA GLY A 11 13.76 -6.88 -11.52
C GLY A 11 12.43 -6.22 -11.19
N ASN A 12 11.57 -6.10 -12.20
CA ASN A 12 10.26 -5.48 -12.12
C ASN A 12 9.19 -6.51 -12.46
N GLY A 13 8.00 -6.36 -11.91
CA GLY A 13 6.88 -7.21 -12.30
C GLY A 13 5.56 -6.81 -11.66
N ALA A 14 4.52 -7.53 -12.02
CA ALA A 14 3.19 -7.43 -11.45
C ALA A 14 2.47 -8.78 -11.58
N ILE A 15 1.53 -9.05 -10.66
CA ILE A 15 0.66 -10.23 -10.71
C ILE A 15 -0.75 -9.79 -11.09
N PHE A 16 -1.30 -10.41 -12.14
CA PHE A 16 -2.65 -10.18 -12.65
C PHE A 16 -3.48 -11.46 -12.69
N ASP A 17 -4.80 -11.29 -12.63
CA ASP A 17 -5.80 -12.29 -13.02
C ASP A 17 -7.00 -11.54 -13.62
N GLY A 18 -7.18 -11.63 -14.94
CA GLY A 18 -8.16 -10.81 -15.65
C GLY A 18 -8.04 -9.30 -15.35
N ASP A 19 -9.11 -8.70 -14.85
CA ASP A 19 -9.18 -7.27 -14.50
C ASP A 19 -8.55 -6.93 -13.13
N TYR A 20 -7.98 -7.90 -12.44
CA TYR A 20 -7.38 -7.74 -11.11
C TYR A 20 -5.86 -7.63 -11.19
N ARG A 21 -5.27 -6.72 -10.41
CA ARG A 21 -3.82 -6.66 -10.16
C ARG A 21 -3.56 -6.75 -8.66
N TYR A 22 -2.99 -7.87 -8.24
CA TYR A 22 -2.78 -8.18 -6.83
C TYR A 22 -1.50 -7.54 -6.26
N ALA A 23 -0.44 -7.48 -7.06
CA ALA A 23 0.83 -6.88 -6.64
C ALA A 23 1.56 -6.26 -7.83
N LEU A 24 2.37 -5.24 -7.55
CA LEU A 24 3.34 -4.65 -8.47
C LEU A 24 4.64 -4.40 -7.71
N TRP A 25 5.79 -4.75 -8.27
CA TRP A 25 7.08 -4.48 -7.64
C TRP A 25 8.07 -3.84 -8.61
N ARG A 26 9.00 -3.09 -8.01
CA ARG A 26 10.17 -2.50 -8.67
C ARG A 26 11.38 -2.70 -7.78
N THR A 27 12.51 -2.98 -8.41
CA THR A 27 13.80 -3.17 -7.73
C THR A 27 14.87 -2.40 -8.49
N TRP A 28 15.67 -1.62 -7.78
CA TRP A 28 16.82 -0.89 -8.32
C TRP A 28 18.12 -1.22 -7.58
N GLU A 29 18.05 -1.68 -6.33
CA GLU A 29 19.19 -2.14 -5.54
C GLU A 29 18.81 -3.38 -4.71
N SER A 30 19.81 -4.19 -4.37
CA SER A 30 19.65 -5.36 -3.49
C SER A 30 19.71 -4.95 -2.01
N SER A 31 18.82 -4.04 -1.59
CA SER A 31 18.73 -3.54 -0.22
C SER A 31 17.27 -3.57 0.28
N ALA A 32 17.01 -2.99 1.47
CA ALA A 32 15.70 -2.99 2.11
C ALA A 32 14.57 -2.53 1.18
N ARG A 33 13.35 -3.04 1.40
CA ARG A 33 12.18 -2.77 0.55
C ARG A 33 11.05 -2.10 1.33
N VAL A 34 10.26 -1.29 0.65
CA VAL A 34 9.07 -0.64 1.22
C VAL A 34 7.79 -1.10 0.51
N GLY A 35 6.79 -1.47 1.29
CA GLY A 35 5.44 -1.77 0.83
C GLY A 35 4.58 -0.51 0.81
N PHE A 36 3.79 -0.30 -0.24
CA PHE A 36 2.73 0.71 -0.26
C PHE A 36 1.37 -0.01 -0.34
N VAL A 37 0.49 0.27 0.62
CA VAL A 37 -0.90 -0.22 0.64
C VAL A 37 -1.81 0.90 0.15
N MET A 38 -2.30 0.77 -1.07
CA MET A 38 -3.02 1.82 -1.78
C MET A 38 -4.50 1.45 -1.99
N LEU A 39 -5.28 2.32 -2.62
CA LEU A 39 -6.72 2.08 -2.80
C LEU A 39 -6.99 0.94 -3.80
N ASN A 40 -6.65 1.18 -5.07
CA ASN A 40 -6.89 0.26 -6.17
C ASN A 40 -5.86 0.49 -7.29
N PRO A 41 -5.55 -0.55 -8.10
CA PRO A 41 -4.71 -0.42 -9.26
C PRO A 41 -5.26 0.57 -10.29
N ASN A 42 -4.36 1.38 -10.83
CA ASN A 42 -4.62 2.18 -12.03
C ASN A 42 -3.91 1.55 -13.25
N GLN A 43 -3.19 2.33 -14.05
CA GLN A 43 -2.63 1.90 -15.34
C GLN A 43 -1.28 1.20 -15.25
N ALA A 44 -0.52 1.34 -14.15
CA ALA A 44 0.81 0.74 -14.06
C ALA A 44 0.79 -0.80 -14.16
N ASP A 45 1.72 -1.36 -14.92
CA ASP A 45 1.88 -2.80 -15.14
C ASP A 45 3.32 -3.26 -14.83
N ALA A 46 3.79 -4.36 -15.44
CA ALA A 46 5.14 -4.85 -15.22
C ALA A 46 6.24 -3.89 -15.73
N GLU A 47 5.94 -3.08 -16.75
CA GLU A 47 6.91 -2.25 -17.48
C GLU A 47 6.64 -0.76 -17.32
N LEU A 48 5.36 -0.35 -17.33
CA LEU A 48 4.94 1.03 -17.29
C LEU A 48 4.67 1.52 -15.86
N ASN A 49 5.27 2.65 -15.49
CA ASN A 49 4.96 3.36 -14.24
C ASN A 49 3.97 4.49 -14.50
N ASP A 50 2.83 4.46 -13.81
CA ASP A 50 1.90 5.59 -13.77
C ASP A 50 2.44 6.72 -12.87
N PRO A 51 1.82 7.93 -12.85
CA PRO A 51 2.26 9.03 -12.00
C PRO A 51 2.38 8.65 -10.52
N THR A 52 1.47 7.83 -9.99
CA THR A 52 1.48 7.40 -8.60
C THR A 52 2.67 6.51 -8.29
N ILE A 53 2.95 5.51 -9.13
CA ILE A 53 4.11 4.63 -8.95
C ILE A 53 5.41 5.42 -9.01
N ARG A 54 5.53 6.40 -9.92
CA ARG A 54 6.71 7.30 -9.97
C ARG A 54 6.89 8.08 -8.66
N ARG A 55 5.82 8.53 -8.01
CA ARG A 55 5.88 9.17 -6.69
C ARG A 55 6.36 8.20 -5.62
N CYS A 56 5.81 6.98 -5.57
CA CYS A 56 6.23 5.96 -4.61
C CYS A 56 7.72 5.59 -4.77
N ILE A 57 8.21 5.45 -6.01
CA ILE A 57 9.64 5.24 -6.29
C ILE A 57 10.49 6.40 -5.75
N GLY A 58 10.06 7.65 -5.99
CA GLY A 58 10.78 8.83 -5.50
C GLY A 58 10.90 8.86 -3.98
N PHE A 59 9.81 8.56 -3.25
CA PHE A 59 9.82 8.44 -1.80
C PHE A 59 10.74 7.31 -1.33
N ALA A 60 10.57 6.10 -1.88
CA ALA A 60 11.35 4.93 -1.52
C ALA A 60 12.86 5.18 -1.70
N LYS A 61 13.28 5.75 -2.83
CA LYS A 61 14.68 6.12 -3.10
C LYS A 61 15.20 7.16 -2.12
N ARG A 62 14.44 8.23 -1.85
CA ARG A 62 14.83 9.26 -0.87
C ARG A 62 15.09 8.66 0.51
N TRP A 63 14.30 7.67 0.90
CA TRP A 63 14.43 7.01 2.19
C TRP A 63 15.50 5.90 2.24
N GLY A 64 16.21 5.66 1.12
CA GLY A 64 17.29 4.68 1.05
C GLY A 64 16.84 3.22 0.84
N PHE A 65 15.60 2.99 0.40
CA PHE A 65 15.16 1.65 0.01
C PHE A 65 15.68 1.28 -1.38
N GLY A 66 15.94 -0.01 -1.61
CA GLY A 66 16.39 -0.59 -2.87
C GLY A 66 15.27 -1.09 -3.77
N GLY A 67 14.04 -1.13 -3.26
CA GLY A 67 12.87 -1.51 -4.04
C GLY A 67 11.57 -1.18 -3.33
N LEU A 68 10.47 -1.38 -4.06
CA LEU A 68 9.13 -1.28 -3.52
C LEU A 68 8.23 -2.42 -3.97
N GLU A 69 7.18 -2.64 -3.19
CA GLU A 69 6.01 -3.43 -3.58
C GLU A 69 4.75 -2.61 -3.34
N VAL A 70 3.80 -2.64 -4.28
CA VAL A 70 2.49 -2.00 -4.17
C VAL A 70 1.42 -3.07 -4.17
N VAL A 71 0.65 -3.09 -3.09
CA VAL A 71 -0.60 -3.85 -2.96
C VAL A 71 -1.75 -2.88 -2.73
N ASN A 72 -2.99 -3.33 -2.89
CA ASN A 72 -4.15 -2.46 -2.86
C ASN A 72 -5.26 -3.04 -2.00
N LEU A 73 -6.04 -2.18 -1.35
CA LEU A 73 -7.24 -2.60 -0.61
C LEU A 73 -8.20 -3.39 -1.52
N PHE A 74 -8.25 -3.02 -2.79
CA PHE A 74 -9.04 -3.64 -3.84
C PHE A 74 -8.14 -3.99 -5.03
N ALA A 75 -8.18 -5.21 -5.55
CA ALA A 75 -7.35 -5.60 -6.69
C ALA A 75 -7.95 -5.17 -8.04
N TYR A 76 -9.24 -4.84 -8.10
CA TYR A 76 -9.88 -4.46 -9.36
C TYR A 76 -9.26 -3.19 -9.96
N ARG A 77 -8.85 -3.26 -11.22
CA ARG A 77 -8.22 -2.15 -11.93
C ARG A 77 -9.28 -1.12 -12.35
N ALA A 78 -9.16 0.09 -11.82
CA ALA A 78 -10.09 1.18 -12.13
C ALA A 78 -9.37 2.53 -12.12
N LYS A 79 -9.69 3.40 -13.08
CA LYS A 79 -9.06 4.73 -13.18
C LYS A 79 -9.52 5.70 -12.09
N THR A 80 -10.69 5.46 -11.50
CA THR A 80 -11.28 6.32 -10.47
C THR A 80 -11.97 5.49 -9.37
N PRO A 81 -12.05 6.03 -8.14
CA PRO A 81 -12.80 5.38 -7.06
C PRO A 81 -14.29 5.17 -7.40
N GLN A 82 -14.88 6.05 -8.23
CA GLN A 82 -16.28 5.91 -8.65
C GLN A 82 -16.49 4.68 -9.52
N LEU A 83 -15.56 4.37 -10.42
CA LEU A 83 -15.61 3.16 -11.24
C LEU A 83 -15.33 1.91 -10.40
N LEU A 84 -14.42 1.99 -9.42
CA LEU A 84 -14.18 0.90 -8.48
C LEU A 84 -15.46 0.47 -7.75
N LYS A 85 -16.26 1.44 -7.28
CA LYS A 85 -17.53 1.17 -6.58
C LYS A 85 -18.61 0.50 -7.45
N GLN A 86 -18.44 0.50 -8.76
CA GLN A 86 -19.37 -0.13 -9.71
C GLN A 86 -19.00 -1.59 -9.99
N ALA A 87 -17.79 -2.03 -9.62
CA ALA A 87 -17.39 -3.41 -9.79
C ALA A 87 -18.18 -4.31 -8.82
N ALA A 88 -18.64 -5.47 -9.31
CA ALA A 88 -19.36 -6.44 -8.49
C ALA A 88 -18.44 -7.06 -7.42
N GLU A 89 -17.20 -7.39 -7.80
CA GLU A 89 -16.23 -8.08 -6.95
C GLU A 89 -14.92 -7.25 -6.82
N PRO A 90 -14.95 -6.03 -6.26
CA PRO A 90 -13.82 -5.10 -6.34
C PRO A 90 -12.55 -5.60 -5.62
N ILE A 91 -12.72 -6.49 -4.62
CA ILE A 91 -11.61 -7.00 -3.82
C ILE A 91 -10.71 -7.91 -4.66
N GLY A 92 -11.29 -8.82 -5.45
CA GLY A 92 -10.56 -9.87 -6.16
C GLY A 92 -10.21 -11.06 -5.27
N LYS A 93 -10.40 -12.28 -5.77
CA LYS A 93 -10.40 -13.53 -4.99
C LYS A 93 -9.12 -13.77 -4.14
N ASP A 94 -7.96 -13.39 -4.67
CA ASP A 94 -6.65 -13.65 -4.02
C ASP A 94 -6.08 -12.42 -3.29
N ASN A 95 -6.77 -11.28 -3.29
CA ASN A 95 -6.18 -10.01 -2.86
C ASN A 95 -5.75 -10.01 -1.39
N ASP A 96 -6.56 -10.61 -0.52
CA ASP A 96 -6.24 -10.75 0.90
C ASP A 96 -4.94 -11.50 1.14
N ARG A 97 -4.63 -12.51 0.30
CA ARG A 97 -3.37 -13.25 0.40
C ARG A 97 -2.17 -12.32 0.20
N TYR A 98 -2.22 -11.43 -0.78
CA TYR A 98 -1.11 -10.51 -1.08
C TYR A 98 -0.96 -9.42 -0.04
N LEU A 99 -2.07 -8.94 0.52
CA LEU A 99 -2.06 -8.01 1.65
C LEU A 99 -1.50 -8.67 2.91
N PHE A 100 -1.99 -9.85 3.27
CA PHE A 100 -1.61 -10.59 4.48
C PHE A 100 -0.11 -10.92 4.51
N THR A 101 0.44 -11.35 3.39
CA THR A 101 1.85 -11.75 3.29
C THR A 101 2.79 -10.58 2.96
N LEU A 102 2.30 -9.33 2.88
CA LEU A 102 3.14 -8.18 2.51
C LEU A 102 4.32 -7.99 3.47
N SER A 103 4.07 -8.11 4.78
CA SER A 103 5.08 -7.91 5.84
C SER A 103 6.26 -8.88 5.77
N GLU A 104 6.10 -10.01 5.08
CA GLU A 104 7.16 -10.99 4.84
C GLU A 104 8.12 -10.53 3.73
N ARG A 105 7.64 -9.67 2.81
CA ARG A 105 8.35 -9.24 1.59
C ARG A 105 8.95 -7.84 1.66
N VAL A 106 8.62 -7.06 2.69
CA VAL A 106 9.06 -5.68 2.84
C VAL A 106 9.50 -5.39 4.27
N ASP A 107 10.42 -4.44 4.43
CA ASP A 107 10.96 -4.06 5.73
C ASP A 107 10.18 -2.90 6.37
N LEU A 108 9.35 -2.18 5.59
CA LEU A 108 8.49 -1.09 6.06
C LEU A 108 7.21 -1.01 5.22
N ILE A 109 6.06 -0.70 5.82
CA ILE A 109 4.78 -0.52 5.14
C ILE A 109 4.31 0.93 5.23
N ILE A 110 3.90 1.50 4.10
CA ILE A 110 3.27 2.81 3.97
C ILE A 110 1.79 2.61 3.61
N LEU A 111 0.91 3.07 4.48
CA LEU A 111 -0.52 3.18 4.19
C LEU A 111 -0.79 4.45 3.36
N ALA A 112 -1.59 4.32 2.30
CA ALA A 112 -1.68 5.33 1.25
C ALA A 112 -2.99 5.33 0.44
N TRP A 113 -4.10 4.81 0.99
CA TRP A 113 -5.36 4.59 0.27
C TRP A 113 -6.30 5.81 0.15
N GLY A 114 -6.06 6.91 0.87
CA GLY A 114 -6.94 8.09 0.83
C GLY A 114 -8.32 7.83 1.43
N ASN A 115 -9.26 8.78 1.26
CA ASN A 115 -10.57 8.70 1.92
C ASN A 115 -11.44 7.51 1.45
N TRP A 116 -11.18 6.98 0.27
CA TRP A 116 -12.01 5.93 -0.32
C TRP A 116 -11.74 4.54 0.26
N GLY A 117 -10.74 4.39 1.13
CA GLY A 117 -10.54 3.13 1.86
C GLY A 117 -11.70 2.76 2.80
N GLU A 118 -12.55 3.74 3.15
CA GLU A 118 -13.80 3.53 3.91
C GLU A 118 -14.85 2.72 3.13
N PHE A 119 -14.74 2.64 1.80
CA PHE A 119 -15.70 1.87 1.01
C PHE A 119 -15.77 0.41 1.50
N GLY A 120 -16.96 -0.01 1.94
CA GLY A 120 -17.19 -1.35 2.48
C GLY A 120 -16.40 -1.66 3.75
N GLU A 121 -15.99 -0.64 4.53
CA GLU A 121 -15.11 -0.79 5.70
C GLU A 121 -13.80 -1.51 5.41
N ARG A 122 -13.35 -1.46 4.15
CA ARG A 122 -12.27 -2.32 3.67
C ARG A 122 -10.94 -2.04 4.37
N HIS A 123 -10.64 -0.77 4.63
CA HIS A 123 -9.45 -0.40 5.40
C HIS A 123 -9.42 -1.05 6.79
N HIS A 124 -10.55 -1.10 7.49
CA HIS A 124 -10.64 -1.70 8.83
C HIS A 124 -10.40 -3.22 8.79
N GLN A 125 -10.89 -3.90 7.76
CA GLN A 125 -10.66 -5.36 7.59
C GLN A 125 -9.19 -5.70 7.32
N VAL A 126 -8.46 -4.81 6.63
CA VAL A 126 -7.09 -5.05 6.18
C VAL A 126 -6.03 -4.60 7.19
N LEU A 127 -6.32 -3.58 8.00
CA LEU A 127 -5.38 -3.06 9.01
C LEU A 127 -4.81 -4.16 9.94
N PRO A 128 -5.60 -5.13 10.45
CA PRO A 128 -5.09 -6.22 11.29
C PRO A 128 -4.06 -7.13 10.61
N PHE A 129 -3.89 -7.07 9.28
CA PHE A 129 -2.90 -7.86 8.57
C PHE A 129 -1.46 -7.34 8.76
N PHE A 130 -1.28 -6.14 9.29
CA PHE A 130 0.03 -5.50 9.41
C PHE A 130 0.46 -5.36 10.87
N GLN A 131 1.73 -5.69 11.15
CA GLN A 131 2.35 -5.44 12.46
C GLN A 131 2.61 -3.94 12.64
N THR A 132 2.18 -3.36 13.76
CA THR A 132 2.20 -1.91 13.99
C THR A 132 3.59 -1.28 14.03
N GLU A 133 4.63 -2.04 14.42
CA GLU A 133 5.99 -1.51 14.62
C GLU A 133 6.65 -0.97 13.34
N ASN A 134 6.24 -1.47 12.16
CA ASN A 134 6.81 -1.08 10.87
C ASN A 134 5.78 -0.48 9.91
N VAL A 135 4.68 0.07 10.45
CA VAL A 135 3.60 0.67 9.65
C VAL A 135 3.60 2.18 9.81
N TYR A 136 3.60 2.86 8.66
CA TYR A 136 3.75 4.30 8.53
C TYR A 136 2.71 4.84 7.54
N THR A 137 2.60 6.17 7.49
CA THR A 137 1.80 6.91 6.52
C THR A 137 2.57 8.15 6.04
N LEU A 138 2.13 8.75 4.94
CA LEU A 138 2.61 10.05 4.47
C LEU A 138 1.80 11.25 5.04
N GLY A 139 1.05 10.98 6.11
CA GLY A 139 0.15 11.91 6.79
C GLY A 139 -1.31 11.48 6.66
N VAL A 140 -2.19 12.20 7.36
CA VAL A 140 -3.62 11.88 7.44
C VAL A 140 -4.49 12.97 6.80
N THR A 141 -5.58 12.57 6.15
CA THR A 141 -6.61 13.49 5.66
C THR A 141 -7.42 14.05 6.83
N LYS A 142 -8.31 15.02 6.56
CA LYS A 142 -9.24 15.53 7.58
C LYS A 142 -10.19 14.44 8.13
N LEU A 143 -10.41 13.37 7.38
CA LEU A 143 -11.23 12.22 7.79
C LEU A 143 -10.40 11.13 8.47
N GLY A 144 -9.11 11.38 8.76
CA GLY A 144 -8.25 10.41 9.45
C GLY A 144 -7.65 9.32 8.57
N HIS A 145 -7.90 9.32 7.25
CA HIS A 145 -7.34 8.31 6.36
C HIS A 145 -5.91 8.64 5.90
N PRO A 146 -5.05 7.63 5.64
CA PRO A 146 -3.73 7.83 5.06
C PRO A 146 -3.77 8.59 3.74
N LYS A 147 -2.95 9.64 3.57
CA LYS A 147 -2.93 10.45 2.36
C LYS A 147 -2.39 9.67 1.16
N HIS A 148 -3.00 9.89 0.00
CA HIS A 148 -2.51 9.35 -1.26
C HIS A 148 -1.21 10.04 -1.71
N PRO A 149 -0.19 9.32 -2.23
CA PRO A 149 1.14 9.87 -2.53
C PRO A 149 1.18 10.93 -3.65
N LEU A 150 0.21 10.90 -4.58
CA LEU A 150 0.24 11.65 -5.84
C LEU A 150 0.45 13.15 -5.67
N TYR A 151 -0.17 13.76 -4.66
CA TYR A 151 -0.19 15.22 -4.47
C TYR A 151 0.65 15.70 -3.29
N LEU A 152 1.41 14.81 -2.66
CA LEU A 152 2.28 15.16 -1.55
C LEU A 152 3.59 15.75 -2.05
N ARG A 153 4.27 16.53 -1.21
CA ARG A 153 5.57 17.10 -1.57
C ARG A 153 6.60 15.99 -1.70
N GLN A 154 7.59 16.18 -2.56
CA GLN A 154 8.65 15.19 -2.78
C GLN A 154 9.56 14.94 -1.56
N ASP A 155 9.53 15.86 -0.59
CA ASP A 155 10.29 15.82 0.66
C ASP A 155 9.43 15.41 1.86
N SER A 156 8.17 15.01 1.64
CA SER A 156 7.35 14.45 2.70
C SER A 156 8.00 13.19 3.27
N ASP A 157 8.18 13.17 4.58
CA ASP A 157 8.69 12.00 5.28
C ASP A 157 7.56 11.11 5.78
N ARG A 158 7.91 9.87 6.10
CA ARG A 158 7.01 8.88 6.68
C ARG A 158 6.80 9.17 8.16
N ILE A 159 5.56 9.03 8.61
CA ILE A 159 5.13 9.24 10.00
C ILE A 159 4.60 7.90 10.51
N PRO A 160 4.95 7.45 11.73
CA PRO A 160 4.39 6.23 12.30
C PRO A 160 2.86 6.25 12.24
N TRP A 161 2.25 5.13 11.84
CA TRP A 161 0.81 4.98 11.87
C TRP A 161 0.37 4.69 13.30
N ILE A 162 -0.46 5.56 13.85
CA ILE A 162 -1.11 5.36 15.14
C ILE A 162 -2.59 5.23 14.87
N GLU A 163 -3.13 4.05 15.11
CA GLU A 163 -4.55 3.80 14.95
C GLU A 163 -5.35 4.64 15.96
N GLN A 164 -6.28 5.46 15.46
CA GLN A 164 -7.02 6.42 16.31
C GLN A 164 -7.99 5.73 17.29
N SER A 165 -8.24 4.43 17.11
CA SER A 165 -9.05 3.56 17.97
C SER A 165 -8.53 3.49 19.41
N SER A 166 -7.22 3.67 19.63
CA SER A 166 -6.60 3.62 20.97
C SER A 166 -6.76 4.91 21.77
N ILE A 167 -7.25 6.00 21.17
CA ILE A 167 -7.40 7.29 21.87
C ILE A 167 -8.74 7.36 22.61
N LYS A 168 -9.81 6.73 22.13
CA LYS A 168 -11.14 6.79 22.77
C LYS A 168 -11.26 6.00 24.08
N THR A 169 -10.39 5.03 24.33
CA THR A 169 -10.42 4.26 25.59
C THR A 169 -9.83 5.03 26.77
N ILE A 170 -8.94 6.01 26.52
CA ILE A 170 -8.29 6.78 27.60
C ILE A 170 -9.18 7.92 28.13
N ILE A 171 -10.08 8.46 27.30
CA ILE A 171 -10.95 9.61 27.64
C ILE A 171 -12.31 9.24 28.25
N ASN A 172 -12.64 7.95 28.37
CA ASN A 172 -13.88 7.47 29.02
C ASN A 172 -13.63 6.80 30.39
N VAL A 173 -12.42 6.94 30.95
CA VAL A 173 -12.06 6.42 32.30
C VAL A 173 -11.68 7.55 33.26
N THR A 174 -12.15 8.77 33.01
CA THR A 174 -12.04 9.90 33.94
C THR A 174 -13.37 10.57 34.17
#